data_AF-A0A536KI73-F1
#
_entry.id   AF-A0A536KI73-F1
#
_cell.length_a   1.000
_cell.length_b   1.000
_cell.length_c   1.000
_cell.angle_alpha   90.00
_cell.angle_beta   90.00
_cell.angle_gamma   90.00
#
_symmetry.space_group_name_H-M   'P 1'
#
loop_
_entity.id
_entity.type
_entity.pdbx_description
1 polymer ?
#
loop_
_entity_poly.entity_id
_entity_poly.type
_entity_poly.pdbx_seq_one_letter_code
_entity_poly.pdbx_strand_id
1 'polypeptide(L)'
;MLRAVIFDFDGLVLETEEPIYLAHAEVYRQHGHELPLDFWKTTIGTDTFDPDADLETRLGRGLDRTAIEQARRRRTLELLADREVLPGVLDLRERARAAGLKLGIASSSSRKWVRGHLQRLGIAGDWDCVICREDAPLAKPDPGLYLATLQCLGVDAAEAVAIEDSEHGVTAATAAGIACLVVPSVMTAGSDFAAARRVAESLAEISLADLARLVPVSRSPTTTRRLRLEPIGPEHGPGIFSAARRSREELLPWMPWTDEPAAWHQAQAAAAPEAWEAGRAYPFAVLFENRVAGVVVLGGDLELSYWIASDAAGAGLATEAASAVLQWARERLYVKRFTLWAGRDNAASRRVAEKLGFRHSGPLPEPKEGGFGPFPAELYELIDQ
;
A
#
# COMPACT_ATOMS: atom_id res chain seq x y z
N MET A 1 -9.89 3.63 -3.41
CA MET A 1 -9.53 2.54 -2.46
C MET A 1 -8.80 1.48 -3.24
N LEU A 2 -7.92 0.70 -2.62
CA LEU A 2 -7.21 -0.37 -3.31
C LEU A 2 -8.19 -1.46 -3.77
N ARG A 3 -8.14 -1.78 -5.07
CA ARG A 3 -8.94 -2.82 -5.73
C ARG A 3 -8.09 -3.78 -6.56
N ALA A 4 -6.86 -3.40 -6.92
CA ALA A 4 -5.96 -4.28 -7.66
C ALA A 4 -4.50 -4.17 -7.22
N VAL A 5 -3.77 -5.28 -7.35
CA VAL A 5 -2.31 -5.32 -7.23
C VAL A 5 -1.76 -5.88 -8.54
N ILE A 6 -0.83 -5.15 -9.14
CA ILE A 6 -0.17 -5.50 -10.40
C ILE A 6 1.29 -5.79 -10.10
N PHE A 7 1.73 -6.99 -10.45
CA PHE A 7 3.10 -7.44 -10.23
C PHE A 7 3.88 -7.33 -11.54
N ASP A 8 5.10 -6.81 -11.51
CA ASP A 8 6.09 -7.25 -12.48
C ASP A 8 6.41 -8.75 -12.29
N PHE A 9 7.11 -9.36 -13.24
CA PHE A 9 7.44 -10.78 -13.20
C PHE A 9 8.93 -11.04 -12.93
N ASP A 10 9.80 -10.42 -13.72
CA ASP A 10 11.23 -10.71 -13.76
C ASP A 10 11.91 -9.88 -12.65
N GLY A 11 12.73 -10.52 -11.81
CA GLY A 11 13.31 -9.85 -10.63
C GLY A 11 12.34 -9.63 -9.46
N LEU A 12 11.02 -9.83 -9.65
CA LEU A 12 10.01 -9.66 -8.60
C LEU A 12 9.24 -10.94 -8.22
N VAL A 13 8.57 -11.60 -9.18
CA VAL A 13 7.89 -12.87 -8.90
C VAL A 13 8.91 -14.00 -8.88
N LEU A 14 9.90 -13.93 -9.78
CA LEU A 14 10.99 -14.87 -9.91
C LEU A 14 12.29 -14.10 -10.14
N GLU A 15 13.35 -14.44 -9.42
CA GLU A 15 14.69 -13.91 -9.68
C GLU A 15 15.23 -14.49 -11.00
N THR A 16 15.09 -13.72 -12.07
CA THR A 16 15.50 -14.06 -13.44
C THR A 16 16.70 -13.24 -13.90
N GLU A 17 16.98 -12.10 -13.28
CA GLU A 17 18.00 -11.14 -13.72
C GLU A 17 19.41 -11.71 -13.55
N GLU A 18 19.72 -12.31 -12.39
CA GLU A 18 21.03 -12.96 -12.18
C GLU A 18 21.23 -14.16 -13.15
N PRO A 19 20.30 -15.12 -13.29
CA PRO A 19 20.42 -16.20 -14.28
C PRO A 19 20.62 -15.74 -15.73
N ILE A 20 19.97 -14.65 -16.14
CA ILE A 20 20.16 -14.08 -17.48
C ILE A 20 21.58 -13.50 -17.59
N TYR A 21 22.02 -12.69 -16.62
CA TYR A 21 23.38 -12.15 -16.60
C TYR A 21 24.44 -13.25 -16.67
N LEU A 22 24.31 -14.29 -15.85
CA LEU A 22 25.28 -15.40 -15.81
C LEU A 22 25.38 -16.13 -17.16
N ALA A 23 24.26 -16.34 -17.84
CA ALA A 23 24.25 -16.95 -19.17
C ALA A 23 24.96 -16.07 -20.21
N HIS A 24 24.79 -14.74 -20.16
CA HIS A 24 25.54 -13.81 -21.01
C HIS A 24 27.04 -13.76 -20.65
N ALA A 25 27.37 -13.71 -19.37
CA ALA A 25 28.75 -13.69 -18.88
C ALA A 25 29.51 -14.98 -19.23
N GLU A 26 28.83 -16.14 -19.24
CA GLU A 26 29.40 -17.40 -19.72
C GLU A 26 29.85 -17.33 -21.19
N VAL A 27 29.06 -16.69 -22.07
CA VAL A 27 29.42 -16.50 -23.49
C VAL A 27 30.65 -15.62 -23.63
N TYR A 28 30.73 -14.53 -22.88
CA TYR A 28 31.91 -13.66 -22.85
C TYR A 28 33.16 -14.44 -22.41
N ARG A 29 33.05 -15.24 -21.33
CA ARG A 29 34.18 -16.04 -20.82
C ARG A 29 34.64 -17.11 -21.80
N GLN A 30 33.73 -17.74 -22.55
CA GLN A 30 34.09 -18.69 -23.62
C GLN A 30 34.93 -18.03 -24.73
N HIS A 31 34.82 -16.71 -24.88
CA HIS A 31 35.56 -15.90 -25.83
C HIS A 31 36.75 -15.16 -25.20
N GLY A 32 37.11 -15.45 -23.96
CA GLY A 32 38.24 -14.83 -23.27
C GLY A 32 38.00 -13.39 -22.79
N HIS A 33 36.74 -12.96 -22.71
CA HIS A 33 36.34 -11.64 -22.24
C HIS A 33 35.48 -11.74 -20.97
N GLU A 34 35.30 -10.61 -20.28
CA GLU A 34 34.38 -10.48 -19.15
C GLU A 34 33.26 -9.51 -19.52
N LEU A 35 32.03 -9.84 -19.12
CA LEU A 35 30.88 -8.97 -19.25
C LEU A 35 30.81 -8.07 -18.00
N PRO A 36 31.09 -6.77 -18.11
CA PRO A 36 31.08 -5.90 -16.96
C PRO A 36 29.67 -5.76 -16.39
N LEU A 37 29.51 -6.00 -15.09
CA LEU A 37 28.20 -5.94 -14.43
C LEU A 37 27.57 -4.54 -14.50
N ASP A 38 28.37 -3.48 -14.36
CA ASP A 38 27.85 -2.10 -14.39
C ASP A 38 27.21 -1.73 -15.75
N PHE A 39 27.76 -2.24 -16.85
CA PHE A 39 27.17 -2.08 -18.18
C PHE A 39 25.95 -2.98 -18.38
N TRP A 40 25.95 -4.17 -17.79
CA TRP A 40 24.77 -5.03 -17.83
C TRP A 40 23.58 -4.38 -17.13
N LYS A 41 23.81 -3.79 -15.94
CA LYS A 41 22.78 -3.14 -15.13
C LYS A 41 22.03 -2.04 -15.88
N THR A 42 22.68 -1.31 -16.80
CA THR A 42 21.99 -0.28 -17.61
C THR A 42 20.99 -0.85 -18.62
N THR A 43 21.10 -2.14 -18.92
CA THR A 43 20.24 -2.86 -19.88
C THR A 43 18.97 -3.41 -19.24
N ILE A 44 18.92 -3.56 -17.91
CA ILE A 44 17.80 -4.21 -17.23
C ILE A 44 16.52 -3.40 -17.47
N GLY A 45 15.54 -4.03 -18.13
CA GLY A 45 14.29 -3.40 -18.54
C GLY A 45 14.33 -2.58 -19.84
N THR A 46 15.44 -2.54 -20.61
CA THR A 46 15.57 -1.83 -21.92
C THR A 46 16.47 -2.53 -22.94
N ASP A 47 16.63 -1.94 -24.14
CA ASP A 47 17.54 -2.36 -25.21
C ASP A 47 18.79 -1.45 -25.36
N THR A 48 19.21 -0.75 -24.30
CA THR A 48 20.26 0.30 -24.39
C THR A 48 21.68 -0.22 -24.62
N PHE A 49 21.95 -1.48 -24.27
CA PHE A 49 23.23 -2.13 -24.47
C PHE A 49 23.03 -3.48 -25.17
N ASP A 50 23.70 -3.66 -26.31
CA ASP A 50 23.72 -4.93 -27.04
C ASP A 50 25.00 -5.71 -26.66
N PRO A 51 24.92 -6.74 -25.79
CA PRO A 51 26.07 -7.54 -25.38
C PRO A 51 26.70 -8.31 -26.55
N ASP A 52 25.94 -8.63 -27.60
CA ASP A 52 26.50 -9.33 -28.76
C ASP A 52 27.31 -8.37 -29.62
N ALA A 53 26.83 -7.13 -29.82
CA ALA A 53 27.58 -6.11 -30.56
C ALA A 53 28.87 -5.70 -29.85
N ASP A 54 28.85 -5.55 -28.51
CA ASP A 54 30.05 -5.27 -27.73
C ASP A 54 31.07 -6.42 -27.83
N LEU A 55 30.62 -7.67 -27.70
CA LEU A 55 31.51 -8.83 -27.83
C LEU A 55 32.09 -8.97 -29.24
N GLU A 56 31.29 -8.77 -30.29
CA GLU A 56 31.76 -8.75 -31.69
C GLU A 56 32.83 -7.67 -31.91
N THR A 57 32.62 -6.49 -31.32
CA THR A 57 33.58 -5.38 -31.38
C THR A 57 34.91 -5.76 -30.72
N ARG A 58 34.87 -6.39 -29.53
CA ARG A 58 36.07 -6.85 -28.82
C ARG A 58 36.83 -7.94 -29.57
N LEU A 59 36.10 -8.83 -30.23
CA LEU A 59 36.67 -9.94 -30.99
C LEU A 59 37.17 -9.53 -32.38
N GLY A 60 36.73 -8.39 -32.91
CA GLY A 60 37.05 -7.96 -34.27
C GLY A 60 36.43 -8.86 -35.34
N ARG A 61 35.41 -9.64 -35.02
CA ARG A 61 34.70 -10.55 -35.94
C ARG A 61 33.24 -10.71 -35.53
N GLY A 62 32.39 -11.05 -36.51
CA GLY A 62 30.99 -11.39 -36.27
C GLY A 62 30.83 -12.69 -35.49
N LEU A 63 29.69 -12.81 -34.81
CA LEU A 63 29.26 -13.99 -34.09
C LEU A 63 28.01 -14.61 -34.73
N ASP A 64 27.82 -15.92 -34.53
CA ASP A 64 26.53 -16.54 -34.82
C ASP A 64 25.56 -16.21 -33.68
N ARG A 65 24.95 -15.03 -33.77
CA ARG A 65 24.01 -14.53 -32.76
C ARG A 65 22.84 -15.49 -32.54
N THR A 66 22.41 -16.24 -33.57
CA THR A 66 21.30 -17.20 -33.42
C THR A 66 21.72 -18.39 -32.57
N ALA A 67 22.89 -18.98 -32.83
CA ALA A 67 23.40 -20.09 -32.03
C ALA A 67 23.69 -19.68 -30.59
N ILE A 68 24.26 -18.48 -30.40
CA ILE A 68 24.53 -17.93 -29.06
C ILE A 68 23.23 -17.71 -28.29
N GLU A 69 22.22 -17.09 -28.90
CA GLU A 69 20.93 -16.85 -28.25
C GLU A 69 20.23 -18.15 -27.83
N GLN A 70 20.28 -19.18 -28.67
CA GLN A 70 19.77 -20.51 -28.32
C GLN A 70 20.52 -21.13 -27.14
N ALA A 71 21.86 -21.00 -27.10
CA ALA A 71 22.69 -21.50 -26.01
C ALA A 71 22.42 -20.76 -24.70
N ARG A 72 22.34 -19.42 -24.73
CA ARG A 72 21.98 -18.59 -23.58
C ARG A 72 20.62 -18.95 -23.03
N ARG A 73 19.60 -18.98 -23.90
CA ARG A 73 18.24 -19.33 -23.48
C ARG A 73 18.17 -20.70 -22.79
N ARG A 74 18.85 -21.71 -23.35
CA ARG A 74 18.94 -23.03 -22.72
C ARG A 74 19.59 -22.93 -21.35
N ARG A 75 20.72 -22.23 -21.25
CA ARG A 75 21.47 -22.06 -20.01
C ARG A 75 20.69 -21.31 -18.94
N THR A 76 20.00 -20.23 -19.31
CA THR A 76 19.13 -19.48 -18.39
C THR A 76 18.02 -20.38 -17.85
N LEU A 77 17.38 -21.20 -18.70
CA LEU A 77 16.36 -22.15 -18.24
C LEU A 77 16.93 -23.22 -17.29
N GLU A 78 18.15 -23.70 -17.52
CA GLU A 78 18.85 -24.60 -16.58
C GLU A 78 19.08 -23.93 -15.23
N LEU A 79 19.58 -22.69 -15.22
CA LEU A 79 19.82 -21.92 -13.99
C LEU A 79 18.53 -21.57 -13.24
N LEU A 80 17.40 -21.50 -13.95
CA LEU A 80 16.07 -21.21 -13.39
C LEU A 80 15.29 -22.45 -12.96
N ALA A 81 15.74 -23.67 -13.32
CA ALA A 81 14.95 -24.89 -13.16
C ALA A 81 14.46 -25.10 -11.72
N ASP A 82 15.38 -24.92 -10.76
CA ASP A 82 15.15 -25.13 -9.32
C ASP A 82 14.85 -23.83 -8.55
N ARG A 83 14.70 -22.70 -9.25
CA ARG A 83 14.37 -21.42 -8.60
C ARG A 83 12.88 -21.38 -8.25
N GLU A 84 12.61 -21.04 -6.99
CA GLU A 84 11.27 -20.85 -6.43
C GLU A 84 10.80 -19.39 -6.57
N VAL A 85 9.54 -19.16 -6.21
CA VAL A 85 8.94 -17.82 -6.15
C VAL A 85 9.65 -16.99 -5.07
N LEU A 86 9.87 -15.70 -5.33
CA LEU A 86 10.53 -14.82 -4.36
C LEU A 86 9.71 -14.65 -3.06
N PRO A 87 10.38 -14.45 -1.90
CA PRO A 87 9.72 -14.35 -0.60
C PRO A 87 8.61 -13.28 -0.56
N GLY A 88 7.46 -13.64 0.03
CA GLY A 88 6.33 -12.74 0.22
C GLY A 88 5.36 -12.63 -0.95
N VAL A 89 5.75 -13.02 -2.18
CA VAL A 89 4.86 -12.95 -3.35
C VAL A 89 3.61 -13.81 -3.17
N LEU A 90 3.76 -15.08 -2.76
CA LEU A 90 2.62 -15.99 -2.60
C LEU A 90 1.70 -15.57 -1.46
N ASP A 91 2.26 -15.21 -0.31
CA ASP A 91 1.51 -14.74 0.86
C ASP A 91 0.72 -13.46 0.54
N LEU A 92 1.37 -12.47 -0.09
CA LEU A 92 0.71 -11.24 -0.48
C LEU A 92 -0.42 -11.48 -1.50
N ARG A 93 -0.17 -12.35 -2.48
CA ARG A 93 -1.15 -12.78 -3.48
C ARG A 93 -2.36 -13.46 -2.84
N GLU A 94 -2.13 -14.38 -1.91
CA GLU A 94 -3.19 -15.07 -1.17
C GLU A 94 -4.02 -14.12 -0.32
N ARG A 95 -3.36 -13.23 0.44
CA ARG A 95 -4.04 -12.18 1.22
C ARG A 95 -4.86 -11.27 0.31
N ALA A 96 -4.30 -10.82 -0.81
CA ALA A 96 -4.99 -9.97 -1.78
C ALA A 96 -6.25 -10.65 -2.34
N ARG A 97 -6.16 -11.94 -2.70
CA ARG A 97 -7.34 -12.71 -3.14
C ARG A 97 -8.38 -12.86 -2.05
N ALA A 98 -7.98 -13.19 -0.82
CA ALA A 98 -8.88 -13.32 0.31
C ALA A 98 -9.60 -12.00 0.61
N ALA A 99 -8.96 -10.87 0.31
CA ALA A 99 -9.51 -9.52 0.41
C ALA A 99 -10.38 -9.10 -0.81
N GLY A 100 -10.51 -9.96 -1.83
CA GLY A 100 -11.30 -9.68 -3.04
C GLY A 100 -10.61 -8.74 -4.04
N LEU A 101 -9.30 -8.52 -3.91
CA LEU A 101 -8.52 -7.71 -4.84
C LEU A 101 -8.28 -8.46 -6.15
N LYS A 102 -8.23 -7.69 -7.23
CA LYS A 102 -7.83 -8.15 -8.57
C LYS A 102 -6.31 -8.26 -8.66
N LEU A 103 -5.84 -9.30 -9.35
CA LEU A 103 -4.41 -9.58 -9.50
C LEU A 103 -3.97 -9.58 -10.95
N GLY A 104 -3.00 -8.74 -11.28
CA GLY A 104 -2.41 -8.63 -12.61
C GLY A 104 -0.92 -8.94 -12.61
N ILE A 105 -0.41 -9.41 -13.75
CA ILE A 105 1.01 -9.36 -14.11
C ILE A 105 1.17 -8.39 -15.28
N ALA A 106 2.18 -7.52 -15.22
CA ALA A 106 2.59 -6.65 -16.31
C ALA A 106 4.11 -6.79 -16.55
N SER A 107 4.52 -7.54 -17.58
CA SER A 107 5.93 -7.89 -17.82
C SER A 107 6.40 -7.51 -19.22
N SER A 108 7.64 -7.02 -19.33
CA SER A 108 8.34 -6.81 -20.60
C SER A 108 8.83 -8.12 -21.25
N SER A 109 8.65 -9.27 -20.58
CA SER A 109 8.97 -10.59 -21.12
C SER A 109 7.90 -11.12 -22.04
N SER A 110 8.27 -12.05 -22.92
CA SER A 110 7.32 -12.73 -23.81
C SER A 110 6.29 -13.53 -23.02
N ARG A 111 5.08 -13.65 -23.54
CA ARG A 111 4.03 -14.48 -22.94
C ARG A 111 4.46 -15.93 -22.74
N LYS A 112 5.22 -16.49 -23.68
CA LYS A 112 5.75 -17.85 -23.59
C LYS A 112 6.66 -18.01 -22.36
N TRP A 113 7.47 -17.01 -22.06
CA TRP A 113 8.36 -16.98 -20.89
C TRP A 113 7.54 -16.94 -19.59
N VAL A 114 6.74 -15.87 -19.43
CA VAL A 114 5.96 -15.64 -18.21
C VAL A 114 5.04 -16.80 -17.91
N ARG A 115 4.19 -17.22 -18.87
CA ARG A 115 3.25 -18.32 -18.64
C ARG A 115 3.95 -19.67 -18.43
N GLY A 116 5.10 -19.90 -19.07
CA GLY A 116 5.89 -21.10 -18.87
C GLY A 116 6.40 -21.22 -17.43
N HIS A 117 6.96 -20.14 -16.89
CA HIS A 117 7.42 -20.13 -15.50
C HIS A 117 6.27 -20.17 -14.50
N LEU A 118 5.16 -19.45 -14.75
CA LEU A 118 3.96 -19.55 -13.90
C LEU A 118 3.41 -20.99 -13.84
N GLN A 119 3.42 -21.72 -14.96
CA GLN A 119 3.02 -23.13 -15.00
C GLN A 119 4.00 -24.01 -14.23
N ARG A 120 5.31 -23.86 -14.45
CA ARG A 120 6.36 -24.59 -13.74
C ARG A 120 6.26 -24.41 -12.23
N LEU A 121 5.99 -23.19 -11.80
CA LEU A 121 5.87 -22.81 -10.38
C LEU A 121 4.51 -23.17 -9.77
N GLY A 122 3.55 -23.68 -10.55
CA GLY A 122 2.22 -24.08 -10.07
C GLY A 122 1.29 -22.91 -9.72
N ILE A 123 1.56 -21.70 -10.21
CA ILE A 123 0.88 -20.46 -9.83
C ILE A 123 0.12 -19.77 -10.98
N ALA A 124 -0.08 -20.47 -12.09
CA ALA A 124 -0.72 -19.91 -13.28
C ALA A 124 -2.22 -19.58 -13.12
N GLY A 125 -2.95 -20.27 -12.24
CA GLY A 125 -4.41 -20.14 -12.08
C GLY A 125 -4.85 -18.91 -11.27
N ASP A 126 -3.90 -18.18 -10.68
CA ASP A 126 -4.20 -17.17 -9.67
C ASP A 126 -4.16 -15.71 -10.13
N TRP A 127 -4.08 -15.49 -11.43
CA TRP A 127 -3.98 -14.15 -12.02
C TRP A 127 -5.26 -13.84 -12.81
N ASP A 128 -5.92 -12.73 -12.48
CA ASP A 128 -7.07 -12.24 -13.25
C ASP A 128 -6.60 -11.75 -14.63
N CYS A 129 -5.39 -11.20 -14.71
CA CYS A 129 -4.79 -10.76 -15.95
C CYS A 129 -3.28 -11.02 -16.02
N VAL A 130 -2.78 -11.37 -17.20
CA VAL A 130 -1.35 -11.49 -17.49
C VAL A 130 -1.07 -10.78 -18.81
N ILE A 131 -0.48 -9.58 -18.72
CA ILE A 131 -0.05 -8.75 -19.83
C ILE A 131 1.46 -8.92 -20.02
N CYS A 132 1.87 -9.18 -21.26
CA CYS A 132 3.25 -9.46 -21.63
C CYS A 132 3.67 -8.55 -22.79
N ARG A 133 4.94 -8.65 -23.21
CA ARG A 133 5.51 -7.86 -24.31
C ARG A 133 4.63 -7.77 -25.56
N GLU A 134 3.97 -8.87 -25.94
CA GLU A 134 3.15 -8.92 -27.15
C GLU A 134 1.85 -8.11 -27.06
N ASP A 135 1.49 -7.62 -25.87
CA ASP A 135 0.26 -6.86 -25.60
C ASP A 135 0.46 -5.34 -25.65
N ALA A 136 1.69 -4.86 -25.79
CA ALA A 136 2.02 -3.45 -25.92
C ALA A 136 3.02 -3.23 -27.06
N PRO A 137 2.99 -2.07 -27.74
CA PRO A 137 3.90 -1.79 -28.84
C PRO A 137 5.33 -1.52 -28.37
N LEU A 138 5.51 -1.01 -27.15
CA LEU A 138 6.78 -0.60 -26.58
C LEU A 138 7.00 -1.27 -25.22
N ALA A 139 8.26 -1.51 -24.89
CA ALA A 139 8.67 -1.97 -23.56
C ALA A 139 8.71 -0.81 -22.56
N LYS A 140 8.79 -1.15 -21.27
CA LYS A 140 9.06 -0.18 -20.18
C LYS A 140 10.33 0.62 -20.54
N PRO A 141 10.39 1.94 -20.30
CA PRO A 141 9.55 2.75 -19.41
C PRO A 141 8.23 3.26 -20.03
N ASP A 142 7.84 2.81 -21.23
CA ASP A 142 6.52 3.11 -21.78
C ASP A 142 5.40 2.54 -20.88
N PRO A 143 4.32 3.30 -20.60
CA PRO A 143 3.26 2.86 -19.69
C PRO A 143 2.30 1.82 -20.29
N GLY A 144 2.44 1.45 -21.57
CA GLY A 144 1.47 0.66 -22.32
C GLY A 144 1.10 -0.68 -21.68
N LEU A 145 2.07 -1.41 -21.12
CA LEU A 145 1.83 -2.68 -20.41
C LEU A 145 0.94 -2.48 -19.17
N TYR A 146 1.20 -1.41 -18.40
CA TYR A 146 0.41 -1.09 -17.21
C TYR A 146 -1.00 -0.62 -17.57
N LEU A 147 -1.14 0.23 -18.60
CA LEU A 147 -2.43 0.68 -19.10
C LEU A 147 -3.29 -0.49 -19.61
N ALA A 148 -2.69 -1.42 -20.38
CA ALA A 148 -3.37 -2.64 -20.82
C ALA A 148 -3.79 -3.52 -19.64
N THR A 149 -2.97 -3.58 -18.57
CA THR A 149 -3.29 -4.33 -17.36
C THR A 149 -4.47 -3.72 -16.62
N LEU A 150 -4.51 -2.40 -16.42
CA LEU A 150 -5.65 -1.69 -15.83
C LEU A 150 -6.95 -1.97 -16.60
N GLN A 151 -6.90 -1.87 -17.94
CA GLN A 151 -8.05 -2.15 -18.80
C GLN A 151 -8.55 -3.59 -18.64
N CYS A 152 -7.62 -4.55 -18.62
CA CYS A 152 -7.92 -5.97 -18.46
C CYS A 152 -8.56 -6.29 -17.10
N LEU A 153 -8.09 -5.64 -16.02
CA LEU A 153 -8.61 -5.81 -14.67
C LEU A 153 -9.91 -5.02 -14.42
N GLY A 154 -10.21 -4.01 -15.24
CA GLY A 154 -11.40 -3.17 -15.12
C GLY A 154 -11.35 -2.25 -13.89
N VAL A 155 -10.18 -1.68 -13.61
CA VAL A 155 -9.94 -0.76 -12.48
C VAL A 155 -9.25 0.52 -12.94
N ASP A 156 -9.46 1.61 -12.21
CA ASP A 156 -8.76 2.87 -12.45
C ASP A 156 -7.34 2.83 -11.85
N ALA A 157 -6.42 3.63 -12.41
CA ALA A 157 -5.03 3.70 -11.93
C ALA A 157 -4.92 4.06 -10.43
N ALA A 158 -5.80 4.96 -9.95
CA ALA A 158 -5.88 5.36 -8.55
C ALA A 158 -6.44 4.27 -7.61
N GLU A 159 -6.89 3.14 -8.14
CA GLU A 159 -7.38 1.98 -7.40
C GLU A 159 -6.39 0.80 -7.43
N ALA A 160 -5.24 0.97 -8.08
CA ALA A 160 -4.23 -0.07 -8.24
C ALA A 160 -2.89 0.33 -7.62
N VAL A 161 -2.13 -0.69 -7.20
CA VAL A 161 -0.70 -0.55 -6.89
C VAL A 161 0.09 -1.46 -7.80
N ALA A 162 1.13 -0.91 -8.43
CA ALA A 162 2.16 -1.68 -9.11
C ALA A 162 3.27 -2.06 -8.13
N ILE A 163 3.80 -3.26 -8.27
CA ILE A 163 4.97 -3.73 -7.56
C ILE A 163 6.04 -4.04 -8.60
N GLU A 164 7.22 -3.48 -8.41
CA GLU A 164 8.33 -3.50 -9.36
C GLU A 164 9.66 -3.75 -8.67
N ASP A 165 10.69 -4.07 -9.45
CA ASP A 165 12.08 -4.15 -8.97
C ASP A 165 13.00 -3.15 -9.70
N SER A 166 12.57 -2.56 -10.83
CA SER A 166 13.44 -1.80 -11.73
C SER A 166 13.03 -0.32 -11.90
N GLU A 167 14.01 0.52 -12.28
CA GLU A 167 13.82 1.96 -12.55
C GLU A 167 12.86 2.19 -13.74
N HIS A 168 13.04 1.41 -14.82
CA HIS A 168 12.15 1.45 -15.98
C HIS A 168 10.73 1.05 -15.61
N GLY A 169 10.61 0.05 -14.74
CA GLY A 169 9.37 -0.42 -14.18
C GLY A 169 8.58 0.63 -13.41
N VAL A 170 9.20 1.23 -12.40
CA VAL A 170 8.57 2.29 -11.62
C VAL A 170 8.22 3.49 -12.50
N THR A 171 9.07 3.84 -13.47
CA THR A 171 8.81 4.92 -14.41
C THR A 171 7.56 4.64 -15.25
N ALA A 172 7.40 3.43 -15.78
CA ALA A 172 6.24 3.03 -16.55
C ALA A 172 4.95 2.99 -15.71
N ALA A 173 5.02 2.44 -14.50
CA ALA A 173 3.87 2.39 -13.58
C ALA A 173 3.39 3.80 -13.20
N THR A 174 4.32 4.68 -12.82
CA THR A 174 4.02 6.06 -12.46
C THR A 174 3.51 6.86 -13.66
N ALA A 175 4.06 6.65 -14.86
CA ALA A 175 3.55 7.26 -16.10
C ALA A 175 2.12 6.80 -16.45
N ALA A 176 1.73 5.59 -16.05
CA ALA A 176 0.35 5.09 -16.13
C ALA A 176 -0.58 5.64 -15.03
N GLY A 177 -0.06 6.46 -14.10
CA GLY A 177 -0.80 7.03 -12.97
C GLY A 177 -0.99 6.05 -11.80
N ILE A 178 -0.25 4.94 -11.78
CA ILE A 178 -0.35 3.89 -10.76
C ILE A 178 0.67 4.16 -9.66
N ALA A 179 0.24 4.08 -8.39
CA ALA A 179 1.17 4.14 -7.27
C ALA A 179 2.08 2.90 -7.30
N CYS A 180 3.40 3.10 -7.18
CA CYS A 180 4.36 2.01 -7.29
C CYS A 180 5.11 1.76 -5.98
N LEU A 181 5.13 0.50 -5.56
CA LEU A 181 6.06 -0.04 -4.56
C LEU A 181 7.22 -0.68 -5.31
N VAL A 182 8.45 -0.34 -4.93
CA VAL A 182 9.65 -0.99 -5.48
C VAL A 182 10.26 -1.93 -4.45
N VAL A 183 10.61 -3.14 -4.88
CA VAL A 183 11.40 -4.14 -4.15
C VAL A 183 12.61 -4.49 -5.01
N PRO A 184 13.75 -3.80 -4.85
CA PRO A 184 14.89 -3.98 -5.74
C PRO A 184 15.45 -5.40 -5.68
N SER A 185 15.81 -5.94 -6.84
CA SER A 185 16.61 -7.16 -6.95
C SER A 185 18.08 -6.87 -6.68
N VAL A 186 18.91 -7.90 -6.58
CA VAL A 186 20.38 -7.74 -6.48
C VAL A 186 20.93 -6.95 -7.67
N MET A 187 20.28 -7.10 -8.82
CA MET A 187 20.71 -6.53 -10.09
C MET A 187 20.28 -5.07 -10.24
N THR A 188 19.15 -4.66 -9.65
CA THR A 188 18.65 -3.28 -9.66
C THR A 188 18.98 -2.50 -8.38
N ALA A 189 19.64 -3.13 -7.40
CA ALA A 189 20.14 -2.45 -6.22
C ALA A 189 21.09 -1.30 -6.62
N GLY A 190 20.71 -0.08 -6.22
CA GLY A 190 21.44 1.16 -6.51
C GLY A 190 20.91 1.97 -7.70
N SER A 191 19.86 1.51 -8.39
CA SER A 191 19.13 2.30 -9.41
C SER A 191 18.35 3.48 -8.80
N ASP A 192 17.87 4.40 -9.65
CA ASP A 192 17.05 5.53 -9.20
C ASP A 192 15.58 5.11 -9.05
N PHE A 193 15.07 5.15 -7.82
CA PHE A 193 13.68 4.86 -7.49
C PHE A 193 12.92 6.09 -6.99
N ALA A 194 13.35 7.31 -7.33
CA ALA A 194 12.71 8.55 -6.89
C ALA A 194 11.21 8.65 -7.28
N ALA A 195 10.81 7.98 -8.37
CA ALA A 195 9.42 7.91 -8.81
C ALA A 195 8.55 6.94 -7.98
N ALA A 196 9.15 6.11 -7.11
CA ALA A 196 8.43 5.15 -6.30
C ALA A 196 7.69 5.84 -5.15
N ARG A 197 6.50 5.35 -4.80
CA ARG A 197 5.78 5.82 -3.61
C ARG A 197 6.41 5.26 -2.33
N ARG A 198 6.99 4.07 -2.43
CA ARG A 198 7.73 3.38 -1.37
C ARG A 198 8.76 2.44 -1.98
N VAL A 199 9.90 2.30 -1.32
CA VAL A 199 10.89 1.25 -1.56
C VAL A 199 10.91 0.34 -0.34
N ALA A 200 10.94 -0.96 -0.54
CA ALA A 200 11.01 -1.97 0.50
C ALA A 200 12.12 -2.99 0.20
N GLU A 201 12.62 -3.67 1.22
CA GLU A 201 13.71 -4.65 1.04
C GLU A 201 13.17 -6.00 0.56
N SER A 202 11.92 -6.32 0.89
CA SER A 202 11.28 -7.58 0.53
C SER A 202 9.76 -7.44 0.50
N LEU A 203 9.07 -8.26 -0.29
CA LEU A 203 7.61 -8.37 -0.17
C LEU A 203 7.16 -9.10 1.11
N ALA A 204 8.05 -9.83 1.77
CA ALA A 204 7.72 -10.55 3.00
C ALA A 204 7.32 -9.62 4.18
N GLU A 205 7.76 -8.35 4.15
CA GLU A 205 7.41 -7.33 5.15
C GLU A 205 6.18 -6.47 4.77
N ILE A 206 5.59 -6.72 3.60
CA ILE A 206 4.54 -5.85 3.04
C ILE A 206 3.16 -6.41 3.32
N SER A 207 2.37 -5.66 4.10
CA SER A 207 0.97 -5.96 4.36
C SER A 207 0.05 -5.39 3.26
N LEU A 208 -1.21 -5.82 3.21
CA LEU A 208 -2.20 -5.17 2.35
C LEU A 208 -2.50 -3.74 2.80
N ALA A 209 -2.39 -3.47 4.10
CA ALA A 209 -2.54 -2.13 4.65
C ALA A 209 -1.44 -1.18 4.16
N ASP A 210 -0.21 -1.68 4.03
CA ASP A 210 0.88 -0.93 3.43
C ASP A 210 0.56 -0.53 1.99
N LEU A 211 0.06 -1.46 1.18
CA LEU A 211 -0.35 -1.16 -0.20
C LEU A 211 -1.54 -0.20 -0.25
N ALA A 212 -2.56 -0.42 0.59
CA ALA A 212 -3.76 0.41 0.61
C ALA A 212 -3.49 1.87 0.97
N ARG A 213 -2.43 2.14 1.73
CA ARG A 213 -1.95 3.49 2.07
C ARG A 213 -1.20 4.18 0.92
N LEU A 214 -0.81 3.45 -0.12
CA LEU A 214 -0.17 4.05 -1.31
C LEU A 214 -1.20 4.66 -2.27
N VAL A 215 -2.47 4.28 -2.16
CA VAL A 215 -3.56 4.78 -3.02
C VAL A 215 -4.49 5.72 -2.26
N PRO A 216 -5.17 6.65 -2.97
CA PRO A 216 -6.19 7.49 -2.35
C PRO A 216 -7.33 6.69 -1.71
N VAL A 217 -7.64 7.04 -0.46
CA VAL A 217 -8.76 6.48 0.29
C VAL A 217 -9.97 7.40 0.11
N SER A 218 -11.10 6.86 -0.33
CA SER A 218 -12.29 7.66 -0.64
C SER A 218 -12.84 8.38 0.59
N ARG A 219 -13.16 9.67 0.43
CA ARG A 219 -13.82 10.50 1.44
C ARG A 219 -15.35 10.46 1.29
N SER A 220 -15.90 9.26 1.18
CA SER A 220 -17.35 9.05 1.11
C SER A 220 -17.97 8.92 2.50
N PRO A 221 -19.14 9.55 2.75
CA PRO A 221 -19.89 9.32 3.97
C PRO A 221 -20.27 7.85 4.16
N THR A 222 -20.36 7.41 5.41
CA THR A 222 -20.87 6.09 5.80
C THR A 222 -22.09 6.27 6.69
N THR A 223 -23.11 5.43 6.53
CA THR A 223 -24.33 5.49 7.36
C THR A 223 -24.44 4.27 8.26
N THR A 224 -25.07 4.47 9.41
CA THR A 224 -25.41 3.42 10.38
C THR A 224 -26.92 3.47 10.63
N ARG A 225 -27.41 2.78 11.66
CA ARG A 225 -28.83 2.79 12.01
C ARG A 225 -29.33 4.19 12.36
N ARG A 226 -28.52 4.98 13.07
CA ARG A 226 -28.91 6.31 13.57
C ARG A 226 -28.00 7.44 13.11
N LEU A 227 -26.78 7.12 12.70
CA LEU A 227 -25.73 8.09 12.44
C LEU A 227 -25.40 8.17 10.96
N ARG A 228 -25.09 9.38 10.51
CA ARG A 228 -24.31 9.62 9.28
C ARG A 228 -22.92 10.05 9.70
N LEU A 229 -21.90 9.31 9.25
CA LEU A 229 -20.49 9.62 9.48
C LEU A 229 -19.94 10.28 8.22
N GLU A 230 -19.53 11.53 8.34
CA GLU A 230 -19.02 12.31 7.21
C GLU A 230 -17.54 12.60 7.42
N PRO A 231 -16.66 12.29 6.46
CA PRO A 231 -15.27 12.72 6.53
C PRO A 231 -15.20 14.23 6.76
N ILE A 232 -14.46 14.65 7.79
CA ILE A 232 -14.46 16.06 8.21
C ILE A 232 -13.91 16.93 7.08
N GLY A 233 -14.61 18.05 6.86
CA GLY A 233 -14.24 19.15 5.97
C GLY A 233 -14.64 20.50 6.58
N PRO A 234 -14.26 21.63 5.96
CA PRO A 234 -14.50 22.98 6.49
C PRO A 234 -15.94 23.25 6.95
N GLU A 235 -16.93 22.67 6.26
CA GLU A 235 -18.36 22.78 6.55
C GLU A 235 -18.75 22.24 7.93
N HIS A 236 -17.96 21.32 8.49
CA HIS A 236 -18.22 20.70 9.79
C HIS A 236 -17.73 21.55 10.97
N GLY A 237 -16.78 22.46 10.76
CA GLY A 237 -16.11 23.25 11.80
C GLY A 237 -17.08 23.94 12.77
N PRO A 238 -18.10 24.69 12.31
CA PRO A 238 -19.04 25.38 13.19
C PRO A 238 -19.87 24.42 14.05
N GLY A 239 -20.27 23.27 13.49
CA GLY A 239 -21.02 22.23 14.18
C GLY A 239 -20.19 21.54 15.27
N ILE A 240 -18.93 21.22 14.94
CA ILE A 240 -17.95 20.65 15.88
C ILE A 240 -17.72 21.60 17.06
N PHE A 241 -17.45 22.89 16.79
CA PHE A 241 -17.27 23.90 17.83
C PHE A 241 -18.51 24.02 18.74
N SER A 242 -19.70 24.09 18.14
CA SER A 242 -20.96 24.22 18.88
C SER A 242 -21.24 23.00 19.76
N ALA A 243 -20.94 21.79 19.29
CA ALA A 243 -21.08 20.56 20.07
C ALA A 243 -20.04 20.48 21.21
N ALA A 244 -18.79 20.85 20.94
CA ALA A 244 -17.70 20.86 21.92
C ALA A 244 -17.97 21.87 23.04
N ARG A 245 -18.39 23.11 22.71
CA ARG A 245 -18.69 24.16 23.70
C ARG A 245 -19.81 23.78 24.66
N ARG A 246 -20.88 23.14 24.17
CA ARG A 246 -22.01 22.71 25.01
C ARG A 246 -21.65 21.51 25.91
N SER A 247 -20.58 20.80 25.58
CA SER A 247 -20.11 19.60 26.29
C SER A 247 -18.80 19.86 27.03
N ARG A 248 -18.45 21.14 27.22
CA ARG A 248 -17.12 21.54 27.68
C ARG A 248 -16.80 20.97 29.04
N GLU A 249 -17.74 21.00 29.97
CA GLU A 249 -17.53 20.53 31.34
C GLU A 249 -17.13 19.05 31.39
N GLU A 250 -17.74 18.21 30.55
CA GLU A 250 -17.47 16.77 30.49
C GLU A 250 -16.25 16.40 29.63
N LEU A 251 -15.95 17.19 28.58
CA LEU A 251 -14.84 16.91 27.65
C LEU A 251 -13.50 17.46 28.14
N LEU A 252 -13.49 18.65 28.74
CA LEU A 252 -12.28 19.35 29.13
C LEU A 252 -11.29 18.53 29.97
N PRO A 253 -11.72 17.67 30.94
CA PRO A 253 -10.78 16.81 31.67
C PRO A 253 -9.90 15.93 30.79
N TRP A 254 -10.40 15.57 29.60
CA TRP A 254 -9.77 14.60 28.69
C TRP A 254 -9.25 15.22 27.40
N MET A 255 -9.80 16.38 27.01
CA MET A 255 -9.63 16.99 25.69
C MET A 255 -9.37 18.50 25.86
N PRO A 256 -8.09 18.91 26.03
CA PRO A 256 -7.74 20.31 26.32
C PRO A 256 -8.16 21.28 25.22
N TRP A 257 -8.17 20.81 23.96
CA TRP A 257 -8.59 21.60 22.81
C TRP A 257 -10.06 22.06 22.86
N THR A 258 -10.87 21.53 23.79
CA THR A 258 -12.27 21.97 23.96
C THR A 258 -12.38 23.46 24.34
N ASP A 259 -11.32 24.01 24.92
CA ASP A 259 -11.22 25.43 25.27
C ASP A 259 -10.80 26.35 24.13
N GLU A 260 -10.40 25.78 22.99
CA GLU A 260 -9.96 26.55 21.84
C GLU A 260 -11.13 27.37 21.24
N PRO A 261 -10.83 28.50 20.59
CA PRO A 261 -11.83 29.34 19.95
C PRO A 261 -12.37 28.68 18.68
N ALA A 262 -13.52 29.15 18.19
CA ALA A 262 -14.15 28.64 16.96
C ALA A 262 -13.18 28.60 15.75
N ALA A 263 -12.28 29.59 15.64
CA ALA A 263 -11.28 29.65 14.58
C ALA A 263 -10.33 28.44 14.57
N TRP A 264 -9.98 27.90 15.74
CA TRP A 264 -9.14 26.69 15.83
C TRP A 264 -9.87 25.47 15.28
N HIS A 265 -11.13 25.25 15.67
CA HIS A 265 -11.94 24.15 15.15
C HIS A 265 -12.16 24.27 13.64
N GLN A 266 -12.36 25.49 13.13
CA GLN A 266 -12.47 25.74 11.70
C GLN A 266 -11.17 25.38 10.97
N ALA A 267 -10.02 25.74 11.53
CA ALA A 267 -8.72 25.41 10.96
C ALA A 267 -8.46 23.89 10.95
N GLN A 268 -8.78 23.18 12.05
CA GLN A 268 -8.66 21.72 12.10
C GLN A 268 -9.56 21.02 11.08
N ALA A 269 -10.82 21.48 10.96
CA ALA A 269 -11.75 20.95 9.98
C ALA A 269 -11.28 21.22 8.53
N ALA A 270 -10.62 22.35 8.28
CA ALA A 270 -10.04 22.70 6.99
C ALA A 270 -8.76 21.91 6.66
N ALA A 271 -7.99 21.48 7.66
CA ALA A 271 -6.79 20.66 7.48
C ALA A 271 -7.07 19.14 7.38
N ALA A 272 -8.25 18.68 7.84
CA ALA A 272 -8.66 17.29 7.79
C ALA A 272 -8.56 16.62 6.39
N PRO A 273 -8.94 17.29 5.27
CA PRO A 273 -8.66 16.80 3.91
C PRO A 273 -7.23 16.34 3.66
N GLU A 274 -6.26 17.18 4.00
CA GLU A 274 -4.85 16.93 3.73
C GLU A 274 -4.33 15.80 4.62
N ALA A 275 -4.75 15.77 5.89
CA ALA A 275 -4.41 14.68 6.80
C ALA A 275 -4.96 13.33 6.32
N TRP A 276 -6.16 13.32 5.73
CA TRP A 276 -6.78 12.14 5.14
C TRP A 276 -6.02 11.65 3.91
N GLU A 277 -5.72 12.55 2.97
CA GLU A 277 -4.99 12.24 1.74
C GLU A 277 -3.56 11.74 2.03
N ALA A 278 -2.93 12.29 3.06
CA ALA A 278 -1.61 11.85 3.51
C ALA A 278 -1.65 10.57 4.38
N GLY A 279 -2.83 10.02 4.68
CA GLY A 279 -2.99 8.85 5.55
C GLY A 279 -2.56 9.07 7.00
N ARG A 280 -2.48 10.33 7.45
CA ARG A 280 -2.08 10.71 8.82
C ARG A 280 -3.24 10.59 9.81
N ALA A 281 -4.47 10.82 9.35
CA ALA A 281 -5.68 10.64 10.16
C ALA A 281 -6.92 10.54 9.26
N TYR A 282 -7.93 9.81 9.72
CA TYR A 282 -9.22 9.64 9.07
C TYR A 282 -10.35 10.13 9.99
N PRO A 283 -10.54 11.45 10.12
CA PRO A 283 -11.56 12.01 11.00
C PRO A 283 -12.95 12.03 10.34
N PHE A 284 -13.97 11.62 11.10
CA PHE A 284 -15.37 11.70 10.72
C PHE A 284 -16.17 12.54 11.72
N ALA A 285 -16.96 13.48 11.20
CA ALA A 285 -18.04 14.10 11.95
C ALA A 285 -19.15 13.07 12.16
N VAL A 286 -19.61 12.96 13.40
CA VAL A 286 -20.75 12.12 13.77
C VAL A 286 -22.01 12.96 13.70
N LEU A 287 -22.86 12.74 12.70
CA LEU A 287 -24.15 13.40 12.60
C LEU A 287 -25.27 12.50 13.15
N PHE A 288 -26.03 13.04 14.09
CA PHE A 288 -27.24 12.44 14.66
C PHE A 288 -28.38 13.44 14.51
N GLU A 289 -29.53 13.04 13.97
CA GLU A 289 -30.66 13.96 13.69
C GLU A 289 -30.24 15.21 12.90
N ASN A 290 -29.37 15.03 11.89
CA ASN A 290 -28.83 16.08 11.02
C ASN A 290 -28.04 17.20 11.73
N ARG A 291 -27.56 16.97 12.96
CA ARG A 291 -26.62 17.86 13.66
C ARG A 291 -25.33 17.13 13.98
N VAL A 292 -24.22 17.86 13.99
CA VAL A 292 -22.94 17.34 14.50
C VAL A 292 -23.12 17.06 16.00
N ALA A 293 -23.01 15.78 16.36
CA ALA A 293 -23.14 15.27 17.71
C ALA A 293 -21.81 14.76 18.27
N GLY A 294 -20.72 14.82 17.50
CA GLY A 294 -19.39 14.43 17.96
C GLY A 294 -18.43 14.19 16.80
N VAL A 295 -17.28 13.60 17.14
CA VAL A 295 -16.24 13.25 16.17
C VAL A 295 -15.67 11.88 16.56
N VAL A 296 -15.34 11.09 15.55
CA VAL A 296 -14.53 9.88 15.67
C VAL A 296 -13.34 10.00 14.72
N VAL A 297 -12.15 9.66 15.17
CA VAL A 297 -10.92 9.74 14.38
C VAL A 297 -10.17 8.43 14.50
N LEU A 298 -9.75 7.90 13.35
CA LEU A 298 -8.72 6.87 13.30
C LEU A 298 -7.39 7.53 12.91
N GLY A 299 -6.38 7.48 13.77
CA GLY A 299 -5.03 7.96 13.48
C GLY A 299 -4.33 7.11 12.42
N GLY A 300 -3.27 7.64 11.81
CA GLY A 300 -2.40 6.89 10.89
C GLY A 300 -1.64 5.74 11.57
N ASP A 301 -1.47 5.83 12.89
CA ASP A 301 -1.00 4.77 13.79
C ASP A 301 -2.09 3.76 14.18
N LEU A 302 -3.30 3.91 13.63
CA LEU A 302 -4.48 3.09 13.90
C LEU A 302 -5.04 3.22 15.33
N GLU A 303 -4.71 4.33 16.00
CA GLU A 303 -5.34 4.71 17.26
C GLU A 303 -6.75 5.28 17.01
N LEU A 304 -7.75 4.69 17.66
CA LEU A 304 -9.12 5.17 17.62
C LEU A 304 -9.39 6.14 18.78
N SER A 305 -9.79 7.37 18.43
CA SER A 305 -10.25 8.38 19.38
C SER A 305 -11.65 8.87 19.01
N TYR A 306 -12.44 9.29 19.99
CA TYR A 306 -13.78 9.81 19.76
C TYR A 306 -14.26 10.67 20.93
N TRP A 307 -15.29 11.48 20.65
CA TRP A 307 -16.14 12.10 21.64
C TRP A 307 -17.54 12.30 21.07
N ILE A 308 -18.53 12.33 21.96
CA ILE A 308 -19.93 12.61 21.64
C ILE A 308 -20.38 13.72 22.59
N ALA A 309 -21.16 14.65 22.07
CA ALA A 309 -21.72 15.76 22.82
C ALA A 309 -22.57 15.27 24.00
N SER A 310 -22.50 15.97 25.13
CA SER A 310 -23.12 15.56 26.39
C SER A 310 -24.64 15.39 26.26
N ASP A 311 -25.30 16.20 25.43
CA ASP A 311 -26.73 16.13 25.16
C ASP A 311 -27.15 14.95 24.24
N ALA A 312 -26.19 14.27 23.63
CA ALA A 312 -26.38 13.07 22.82
C ALA A 312 -25.70 11.82 23.43
N ALA A 313 -25.06 11.97 24.59
CA ALA A 313 -24.37 10.90 25.30
C ALA A 313 -25.35 9.89 25.93
N GLY A 314 -24.83 8.74 26.37
CA GLY A 314 -25.64 7.71 27.05
C GLY A 314 -26.52 6.84 26.14
N ALA A 315 -26.80 7.27 24.90
CA ALA A 315 -27.60 6.50 23.93
C ALA A 315 -26.79 5.49 23.08
N GLY A 316 -25.52 5.28 23.41
CA GLY A 316 -24.62 4.34 22.70
C GLY A 316 -24.08 4.84 21.36
N LEU A 317 -24.21 6.14 21.05
CA LEU A 317 -23.77 6.72 19.77
C LEU A 317 -22.24 6.61 19.58
N ALA A 318 -21.45 6.75 20.64
CA ALA A 318 -20.00 6.60 20.58
C ALA A 318 -19.60 5.20 20.11
N THR A 319 -20.21 4.16 20.68
CA THR A 319 -19.99 2.76 20.27
C THR A 319 -20.43 2.52 18.84
N GLU A 320 -21.58 3.04 18.42
CA GLU A 320 -22.08 2.90 17.05
C GLU A 320 -21.15 3.57 16.02
N ALA A 321 -20.71 4.81 16.28
CA ALA A 321 -19.79 5.54 15.42
C ALA A 321 -18.42 4.86 15.34
N ALA A 322 -17.83 4.51 16.49
CA ALA A 322 -16.56 3.82 16.57
C ALA A 322 -16.59 2.47 15.84
N SER A 323 -17.64 1.66 16.05
CA SER A 323 -17.79 0.38 15.36
C SER A 323 -17.82 0.54 13.84
N ALA A 324 -18.53 1.56 13.35
CA ALA A 324 -18.62 1.83 11.92
C ALA A 324 -17.28 2.29 11.33
N VAL A 325 -16.49 3.11 12.04
CA VAL A 325 -15.13 3.48 11.59
C VAL A 325 -14.19 2.30 11.58
N LEU A 326 -14.24 1.43 12.59
CA LEU A 326 -13.42 0.20 12.62
C LEU A 326 -13.79 -0.73 11.46
N GLN A 327 -15.09 -0.90 11.16
CA GLN A 327 -15.53 -1.65 10.00
C GLN A 327 -15.04 -1.01 8.69
N TRP A 328 -15.23 0.30 8.54
CA TRP A 328 -14.72 1.04 7.39
C TRP A 328 -13.21 0.85 7.19
N ALA A 329 -12.42 0.91 8.27
CA ALA A 329 -10.98 0.75 8.20
C ALA A 329 -10.57 -0.68 7.78
N ARG A 330 -11.27 -1.71 8.25
CA ARG A 330 -11.06 -3.09 7.80
C ARG A 330 -11.30 -3.24 6.30
N GLU A 331 -12.41 -2.67 5.83
CA GLU A 331 -12.83 -2.80 4.43
C GLU A 331 -11.97 -1.95 3.47
N ARG A 332 -11.52 -0.77 3.91
CA ARG A 332 -10.85 0.21 3.03
C ARG A 332 -9.34 0.24 3.19
N LEU A 333 -8.83 -0.09 4.37
CA LEU A 333 -7.41 -0.06 4.70
C LEU A 333 -6.85 -1.47 4.95
N TYR A 334 -7.68 -2.52 4.95
CA TYR A 334 -7.26 -3.92 5.17
C TYR A 334 -6.46 -4.13 6.46
N VAL A 335 -6.77 -3.33 7.49
CA VAL A 335 -6.14 -3.42 8.82
C VAL A 335 -6.97 -4.29 9.76
N LYS A 336 -6.28 -5.03 10.64
CA LYS A 336 -6.89 -5.93 11.64
C LYS A 336 -6.55 -5.56 13.09
N ARG A 337 -5.61 -4.64 13.28
CA ARG A 337 -5.15 -4.21 14.61
C ARG A 337 -5.46 -2.73 14.81
N PHE A 338 -6.03 -2.42 15.96
CA PHE A 338 -6.38 -1.07 16.38
C PHE A 338 -5.98 -0.88 17.84
N THR A 339 -5.62 0.34 18.17
CA THR A 339 -5.38 0.75 19.55
C THR A 339 -6.41 1.79 19.97
N LEU A 340 -6.62 1.91 21.28
CA LEU A 340 -7.42 2.94 21.90
C LEU A 340 -6.84 3.17 23.28
N TRP A 341 -6.82 4.40 23.75
CA TRP A 341 -6.60 4.67 25.17
C TRP A 341 -7.78 5.40 25.80
N ALA A 342 -7.94 5.19 27.10
CA ALA A 342 -8.94 5.88 27.89
C ALA A 342 -8.32 6.28 29.22
N GLY A 343 -8.63 7.49 29.70
CA GLY A 343 -8.26 7.91 31.05
C GLY A 343 -8.76 6.90 32.09
N ARG A 344 -7.96 6.65 33.12
CA ARG A 344 -8.27 5.66 34.16
C ARG A 344 -9.65 5.89 34.79
N ASP A 345 -9.97 7.15 35.04
CA ASP A 345 -11.24 7.59 35.65
C ASP A 345 -12.33 7.89 34.60
N ASN A 346 -12.03 7.75 33.30
CA ASN A 346 -13.00 7.89 32.22
C ASN A 346 -13.77 6.58 32.02
N ALA A 347 -14.68 6.27 32.94
CA ALA A 347 -15.50 5.07 32.90
C ALA A 347 -16.36 4.95 31.61
N ALA A 348 -16.72 6.07 30.98
CA ALA A 348 -17.50 6.07 29.75
C ALA A 348 -16.71 5.51 28.56
N SER A 349 -15.51 6.04 28.29
CA SER A 349 -14.66 5.58 27.18
C SER A 349 -14.18 4.14 27.38
N ARG A 350 -13.89 3.74 28.63
CA ARG A 350 -13.53 2.35 28.97
C ARG A 350 -14.66 1.37 28.62
N ARG A 351 -15.91 1.69 28.98
CA ARG A 351 -17.08 0.88 28.61
C ARG A 351 -17.29 0.81 27.09
N VAL A 352 -16.97 1.87 26.36
CA VAL A 352 -17.04 1.84 24.88
C VAL A 352 -15.98 0.89 24.32
N ALA A 353 -14.73 0.95 24.82
CA ALA A 353 -13.66 0.03 24.41
C ALA A 353 -14.06 -1.44 24.64
N GLU A 354 -14.59 -1.77 25.83
CA GLU A 354 -15.08 -3.10 26.17
C GLU A 354 -16.20 -3.58 25.22
N LYS A 355 -17.19 -2.72 24.94
CA LYS A 355 -18.31 -3.04 24.02
C LYS A 355 -17.86 -3.26 22.58
N LEU A 356 -16.78 -2.61 22.16
CA LEU A 356 -16.17 -2.79 20.84
C LEU A 356 -15.27 -4.03 20.77
N GLY A 357 -15.08 -4.73 21.89
CA GLY A 357 -14.27 -5.94 21.97
C GLY A 357 -12.76 -5.67 22.14
N PHE A 358 -12.35 -4.43 22.41
CA PHE A 358 -10.95 -4.17 22.75
C PHE A 358 -10.60 -4.83 24.09
N ARG A 359 -9.38 -5.37 24.17
CA ARG A 359 -8.83 -5.97 25.38
C ARG A 359 -7.90 -4.98 26.07
N HIS A 360 -8.07 -4.83 27.38
CA HIS A 360 -7.17 -4.01 28.19
C HIS A 360 -5.76 -4.62 28.18
N SER A 361 -4.77 -3.80 27.86
CA SER A 361 -3.37 -4.21 27.69
C SER A 361 -2.46 -3.68 28.80
N GLY A 362 -2.94 -2.74 29.62
CA GLY A 362 -2.22 -2.17 30.74
C GLY A 362 -2.20 -0.63 30.73
N PRO A 363 -1.51 0.00 31.70
CA PRO A 363 -1.36 1.45 31.74
C PRO A 363 -0.44 1.94 30.61
N LEU A 364 -0.72 3.14 30.11
CA LEU A 364 0.23 3.83 29.21
C LEU A 364 1.49 4.25 30.00
N PRO A 365 2.68 4.23 29.36
CA PRO A 365 3.94 4.61 30.03
C PRO A 365 3.95 6.10 30.42
N GLU A 366 3.40 6.94 29.56
CA GLU A 366 3.36 8.39 29.74
C GLU A 366 1.92 8.84 30.01
N PRO A 367 1.70 9.79 30.94
CA PRO A 367 0.41 10.45 31.12
C PRO A 367 -0.06 11.14 29.83
N LYS A 368 -1.38 11.24 29.67
CA LYS A 368 -1.99 12.02 28.57
C LYS A 368 -2.36 13.41 29.09
N GLU A 369 -2.33 14.40 28.21
CA GLU A 369 -2.67 15.79 28.55
C GLU A 369 -4.19 16.02 28.50
N GLY A 370 -4.74 16.50 29.62
CA GLY A 370 -6.12 16.95 29.77
C GLY A 370 -6.19 18.46 29.98
N GLY A 371 -7.39 19.04 29.93
CA GLY A 371 -7.60 20.46 30.19
C GLY A 371 -7.35 20.89 31.64
N PHE A 372 -7.25 19.92 32.57
CA PHE A 372 -6.88 20.15 33.98
C PHE A 372 -5.45 19.67 34.30
N GLY A 373 -4.66 19.38 33.28
CA GLY A 373 -3.30 18.84 33.38
C GLY A 373 -3.22 17.34 33.04
N PRO A 374 -2.04 16.73 33.25
CA PRO A 374 -1.78 15.36 32.88
C PRO A 374 -2.63 14.36 33.69
N PHE A 375 -3.11 13.30 33.05
CA PHE A 375 -3.87 12.23 33.69
C PHE A 375 -3.37 10.83 33.27
N PRO A 376 -3.47 9.82 34.15
CA PRO A 376 -3.12 8.45 33.81
C PRO A 376 -4.15 7.84 32.86
N ALA A 377 -3.68 7.11 31.86
CA ALA A 377 -4.52 6.45 30.87
C ALA A 377 -4.15 4.97 30.71
N GLU A 378 -5.11 4.19 30.24
CA GLU A 378 -5.02 2.75 30.05
C GLU A 378 -5.10 2.44 28.55
N LEU A 379 -4.24 1.55 28.06
CA LEU A 379 -4.17 1.07 26.69
C LEU A 379 -5.12 -0.11 26.48
N TYR A 380 -5.79 -0.10 25.34
CA TYR A 380 -6.68 -1.14 24.85
C TYR A 380 -6.29 -1.52 23.43
N GLU A 381 -6.30 -2.81 23.14
CA GLU A 381 -5.95 -3.36 21.83
C GLU A 381 -7.07 -4.22 21.27
N LEU A 382 -7.37 -4.04 20.01
CA LEU A 382 -8.27 -4.89 19.24
C LEU A 382 -7.45 -5.55 18.14
N ILE A 383 -7.45 -6.88 18.13
CA ILE A 383 -6.78 -7.71 17.12
C ILE A 383 -7.83 -8.69 16.61
N ASP A 384 -8.24 -8.53 15.36
CA ASP A 384 -9.09 -9.51 14.69
C ASP A 384 -8.25 -10.72 14.27
N GLN A 385 -8.78 -11.92 14.45
CA GLN A 385 -8.12 -13.17 14.07
C GLN A 385 -8.01 -13.34 12.55
#